data_AF-A0A3C1XD32-F1
#
_entry.id   AF-A0A3C1XD32-F1
#
_cell.length_a   1.000
_cell.length_b   1.000
_cell.length_c   1.000
_cell.angle_alpha   90.00
_cell.angle_beta   90.00
_cell.angle_gamma   90.00
#
_symmetry.space_group_name_H-M   'P 1'
#
loop_
_entity.id
_entity.type
_entity.pdbx_description
1 polymer ?
#
loop_
_entity_poly.entity_id
_entity_poly.type
_entity_poly.pdbx_seq_one_letter_code
_entity_poly.pdbx_strand_id
1 'polypeptide(L)'
;ALGKVQNGNGKEYLEKVIQVPFEIPAPSIDDIYKFLFDKLNNVLGNLPGDKWDRNTWGELFYFGIKWYIRTIRDITRYINVFSLKYELLKDETDAVDLLGLTCLQVFEPNIYTKLLSHKEELCGDISSYSASSQNYNDKIK
;
A
#
# COMPACT_ATOMS: atom_id res chain seq x y z
N ALA A 1 7.00 35.61 -7.49
CA ALA A 1 6.15 36.59 -8.20
C ALA A 1 4.66 36.42 -7.82
N LEU A 2 4.29 36.51 -6.52
CA LEU A 2 2.89 36.60 -6.08
C LEU A 2 2.68 37.48 -4.81
N GLY A 3 3.71 38.20 -4.35
CA GLY A 3 3.64 38.94 -3.07
C GLY A 3 2.93 40.30 -3.11
N LYS A 4 2.31 40.71 -4.23
CA LYS A 4 1.77 42.08 -4.40
C LYS A 4 0.33 42.18 -4.95
N VAL A 5 -0.44 41.08 -5.02
CA VAL A 5 -1.82 41.11 -5.56
C VAL A 5 -2.89 40.79 -4.50
N GLN A 6 -2.52 40.47 -3.26
CA GLN A 6 -3.48 40.18 -2.20
C GLN A 6 -3.19 41.03 -0.96
N ASN A 7 -3.56 42.31 -1.04
CA ASN A 7 -3.81 43.16 0.14
C ASN A 7 -5.21 42.90 0.74
N GLY A 8 -5.90 41.85 0.31
CA GLY A 8 -7.19 41.42 0.84
C GLY A 8 -6.98 40.32 1.87
N ASN A 9 -7.57 40.49 3.04
CA ASN A 9 -7.60 39.51 4.11
C ASN A 9 -7.95 38.11 3.54
N GLY A 10 -7.08 37.11 3.70
CA GLY A 10 -7.31 35.76 3.18
C GLY A 10 -8.62 35.13 3.68
N LYS A 11 -9.16 35.64 4.79
CA LYS A 11 -10.49 35.32 5.31
C LYS A 11 -11.62 35.76 4.37
N GLU A 12 -11.57 36.98 3.82
CA GLU A 12 -12.57 37.50 2.88
C GLU A 12 -12.55 36.75 1.54
N TYR A 13 -11.38 36.22 1.15
CA TYR A 13 -11.26 35.37 -0.03
C TYR A 13 -11.95 34.01 0.18
N LEU A 14 -11.77 33.39 1.35
CA LEU A 14 -12.46 32.14 1.71
C LEU A 14 -13.98 32.31 1.77
N GLU A 15 -14.48 33.44 2.30
CA GLU A 15 -15.92 33.77 2.36
C GLU A 15 -16.57 33.90 0.97
N LYS A 16 -15.80 34.31 -0.06
CA LYS A 16 -16.31 34.38 -1.44
C LYS A 16 -16.34 33.04 -2.16
N VAL A 17 -15.49 32.09 -1.76
CA VAL A 17 -15.35 30.78 -2.42
C VAL A 17 -16.28 29.74 -1.79
N ILE A 18 -16.46 29.77 -0.47
CA ILE A 18 -17.30 28.82 0.26
C ILE A 18 -18.69 29.41 0.44
N GLN A 19 -19.62 29.07 -0.46
CA GLN A 19 -20.98 29.61 -0.44
C GLN A 19 -21.84 29.08 0.71
N VAL A 20 -21.56 27.87 1.22
CA VAL A 20 -22.18 27.28 2.43
C VAL A 20 -21.22 26.23 3.03
N PRO A 21 -20.87 26.28 4.32
CA PRO A 21 -20.15 25.19 4.98
C PRO A 21 -21.11 24.04 5.27
N PHE A 22 -20.90 22.90 4.62
CA PHE A 22 -21.61 21.65 4.94
C PHE A 22 -20.68 20.74 5.73
N GLU A 23 -21.11 20.29 6.91
CA GLU A 23 -20.39 19.26 7.65
C GLU A 23 -20.67 17.90 7.02
N ILE A 24 -19.64 17.26 6.46
CA ILE A 24 -19.72 15.88 5.98
C ILE A 24 -19.40 14.97 7.17
N PRO A 25 -20.30 14.05 7.56
CA PRO A 25 -20.03 13.14 8.66
C PRO A 25 -18.82 12.25 8.29
N ALA A 26 -17.96 12.00 9.28
CA ALA A 26 -16.84 11.09 9.08
C ALA A 26 -17.37 9.67 8.80
N PRO A 27 -16.84 8.96 7.79
CA PRO A 27 -17.23 7.57 7.52
C PRO A 27 -16.84 6.65 8.68
N SER A 28 -17.58 5.55 8.85
CA SER A 28 -17.20 4.53 9.81
C SER A 28 -15.91 3.83 9.38
N ILE A 29 -15.22 3.19 10.31
CA ILE A 29 -14.01 2.42 9.99
C ILE A 29 -14.31 1.24 9.06
N ASP A 30 -15.50 0.65 9.18
CA ASP A 30 -15.95 -0.44 8.31
C ASP A 30 -16.18 0.05 6.88
N ASP A 31 -16.76 1.25 6.70
CA ASP A 31 -16.90 1.87 5.37
C ASP A 31 -15.54 2.19 4.74
N ILE A 32 -14.58 2.63 5.56
CA ILE A 32 -13.20 2.87 5.12
C ILE A 32 -12.55 1.57 4.64
N TYR A 33 -12.66 0.47 5.41
CA TYR A 33 -12.09 -0.82 5.01
C TYR A 33 -12.80 -1.43 3.80
N LYS A 34 -14.12 -1.30 3.71
CA LYS A 34 -14.86 -1.69 2.51
C LYS A 34 -14.36 -0.94 1.29
N PHE A 35 -14.18 0.37 1.39
CA PHE A 35 -13.62 1.18 0.31
C PHE A 35 -12.19 0.76 -0.08
N LEU A 36 -11.34 0.40 0.88
CA LEU A 36 -10.01 -0.16 0.61
C LEU A 36 -10.11 -1.46 -0.20
N PHE A 37 -10.92 -2.42 0.26
CA PHE A 37 -11.04 -3.71 -0.41
C PHE A 37 -11.65 -3.58 -1.80
N ASP A 38 -12.65 -2.71 -1.99
CA ASP A 38 -13.21 -2.41 -3.30
C ASP A 38 -12.12 -1.87 -4.25
N LYS A 39 -11.25 -0.98 -3.77
CA LYS A 39 -10.12 -0.46 -4.56
C LYS A 39 -9.10 -1.54 -4.88
N LEU A 40 -8.74 -2.39 -3.92
CA LEU A 40 -7.81 -3.49 -4.13
C LEU A 40 -8.35 -4.49 -5.15
N ASN A 41 -9.62 -4.89 -5.04
CA ASN A 41 -10.26 -5.81 -5.98
C ASN A 41 -10.24 -5.26 -7.42
N ASN A 42 -10.40 -3.95 -7.60
CA ASN A 42 -10.30 -3.31 -8.92
C ASN A 42 -8.88 -3.36 -9.51
N VAL A 43 -7.84 -3.28 -8.67
CA VAL A 43 -6.43 -3.32 -9.12
C VAL A 43 -5.97 -4.75 -9.37
N LEU A 44 -6.27 -5.64 -8.43
CA LEU A 44 -5.86 -7.04 -8.46
C LEU A 44 -6.62 -7.86 -9.51
N GLY A 45 -7.81 -7.39 -9.92
CA GLY A 45 -8.62 -8.01 -10.95
C GLY A 45 -8.95 -9.48 -10.65
N ASN A 46 -8.97 -10.31 -11.71
CA ASN A 46 -9.16 -11.76 -11.60
C ASN A 46 -7.81 -12.48 -11.39
N LEU A 47 -7.06 -12.08 -10.38
CA LEU A 47 -5.89 -12.81 -9.91
C LEU A 47 -6.30 -14.28 -9.69
N PRO A 48 -5.66 -15.26 -10.35
CA PRO A 48 -6.03 -16.65 -10.17
C PRO A 48 -5.75 -17.04 -8.72
N GLY A 49 -6.63 -17.86 -8.14
CA GLY A 49 -6.66 -18.10 -6.69
C GLY A 49 -5.42 -18.79 -6.13
N ASP A 50 -4.60 -19.41 -6.98
CA ASP A 50 -3.29 -19.98 -6.66
C ASP A 50 -2.22 -18.91 -6.42
N LYS A 51 -2.37 -17.73 -7.03
CA LYS A 51 -1.49 -16.55 -6.84
C LYS A 51 -1.96 -15.61 -5.72
N TRP A 52 -2.97 -16.02 -4.94
CA TRP A 52 -3.51 -15.22 -3.85
C TRP A 52 -3.67 -16.05 -2.58
N ASP A 53 -2.64 -16.03 -1.73
CA ASP A 53 -2.71 -16.63 -0.42
C ASP A 53 -3.58 -15.78 0.52
N ARG A 54 -4.82 -16.24 0.73
CA ARG A 54 -5.81 -15.57 1.59
C ARG A 54 -5.37 -15.51 3.06
N ASN A 55 -4.60 -16.47 3.54
CA ASN A 55 -4.17 -16.51 4.93
C ASN A 55 -3.09 -15.45 5.16
N THR A 56 -2.04 -15.48 4.33
CA THR A 56 -0.95 -14.48 4.38
C THR A 56 -1.49 -13.07 4.17
N TRP A 57 -2.42 -12.88 3.22
CA TRP A 57 -3.10 -11.60 3.06
C TRP A 57 -3.88 -11.15 4.31
N GLY A 58 -4.65 -12.05 4.91
CA GLY A 58 -5.44 -11.75 6.11
C GLY A 58 -4.57 -11.34 7.29
N GLU A 59 -3.46 -12.03 7.51
CA GLU A 59 -2.47 -11.71 8.54
C GLU A 59 -1.80 -10.35 8.26
N LEU A 60 -1.30 -10.14 7.04
CA LEU A 60 -0.67 -8.88 6.64
C LEU A 60 -1.63 -7.69 6.83
N PHE A 61 -2.89 -7.85 6.44
CA PHE A 61 -3.89 -6.82 6.65
C PHE A 61 -4.11 -6.56 8.14
N TYR A 62 -4.43 -7.60 8.91
CA TYR A 62 -4.87 -7.44 10.30
C TYR A 62 -3.75 -6.95 11.22
N PHE A 63 -2.53 -7.45 11.04
CA PHE A 63 -1.38 -7.11 11.89
C PHE A 63 -0.53 -5.96 11.34
N GLY A 64 -0.63 -5.63 10.06
CA GLY A 64 0.16 -4.57 9.42
C GLY A 64 -0.70 -3.43 8.89
N ILE A 65 -1.26 -3.62 7.70
CA ILE A 65 -1.85 -2.54 6.88
C ILE A 65 -2.99 -1.81 7.63
N LYS A 66 -3.82 -2.56 8.37
CA LYS A 66 -4.99 -2.03 9.10
C LYS A 66 -4.66 -0.84 10.01
N TRP A 67 -3.46 -0.83 10.63
CA TRP A 67 -3.06 0.21 11.59
C TRP A 67 -2.78 1.57 10.95
N TYR A 68 -2.43 1.58 9.66
CA TYR A 68 -2.12 2.77 8.88
C TYR A 68 -3.37 3.37 8.21
N ILE A 69 -4.37 2.55 7.90
CA ILE A 69 -5.57 2.99 7.19
C ILE A 69 -6.61 3.55 8.15
N ARG A 70 -6.68 4.88 8.23
CA ARG A 70 -7.65 5.61 9.07
C ARG A 70 -8.57 6.54 8.30
N THR A 71 -8.21 6.86 7.06
CA THR A 71 -8.96 7.79 6.21
C THR A 71 -8.98 7.33 4.75
N ILE A 72 -9.95 7.85 3.98
CA ILE A 72 -10.01 7.68 2.52
C ILE A 72 -8.74 8.20 1.83
N ARG A 73 -8.08 9.22 2.41
CA ARG A 73 -6.83 9.76 1.87
C ARG A 73 -5.68 8.77 2.00
N ASP A 74 -5.59 8.05 3.12
CA ASP A 74 -4.57 7.02 3.33
C ASP A 74 -4.72 5.91 2.29
N ILE A 75 -5.96 5.47 2.07
CA ILE A 75 -6.30 4.47 1.05
C ILE A 75 -5.89 4.98 -0.33
N THR A 76 -6.28 6.20 -0.69
CA THR A 76 -5.97 6.76 -2.02
C THR A 76 -4.45 6.83 -2.26
N ARG A 77 -3.68 7.27 -1.25
CA ARG A 77 -2.21 7.32 -1.34
C ARG A 77 -1.61 5.92 -1.53
N TYR A 78 -2.06 4.96 -0.72
CA TYR A 78 -1.56 3.59 -0.77
C TYR A 78 -1.88 2.90 -2.11
N ILE A 79 -3.14 2.95 -2.52
CA ILE A 79 -3.62 2.31 -3.74
C ILE A 79 -2.98 2.90 -4.99
N ASN A 80 -2.79 4.21 -5.07
CA ASN A 80 -2.17 4.83 -6.24
C ASN A 80 -0.72 4.36 -6.46
N VAL A 81 0.05 4.19 -5.37
CA VAL A 81 1.42 3.66 -5.46
C VAL A 81 1.38 2.17 -5.80
N PHE A 82 0.49 1.42 -5.14
CA PHE A 82 0.34 -0.01 -5.37
C PHE A 82 -0.07 -0.32 -6.80
N SER A 83 -1.07 0.36 -7.36
CA SER A 83 -1.56 0.10 -8.72
C SER A 83 -0.49 0.29 -9.77
N LEU A 84 0.34 1.34 -9.64
CA LEU A 84 1.45 1.57 -10.55
C LEU A 84 2.49 0.44 -10.47
N LYS A 85 2.88 0.05 -9.24
CA LYS A 85 3.87 -1.01 -9.04
C LYS A 85 3.35 -2.37 -9.47
N TYR A 86 2.10 -2.66 -9.17
CA TYR A 86 1.46 -3.92 -9.52
C TYR A 86 1.42 -4.11 -11.04
N GLU A 87 1.01 -3.09 -11.81
CA GLU A 87 1.04 -3.18 -13.28
C GLU A 87 2.43 -3.46 -13.85
N LEU A 88 3.48 -2.95 -13.20
CA LEU A 88 4.87 -3.13 -13.64
C LEU A 88 5.50 -4.45 -13.19
N LEU A 89 5.05 -5.03 -12.07
CA LEU A 89 5.77 -6.11 -11.37
C LEU A 89 4.94 -7.38 -11.14
N LYS A 90 3.65 -7.39 -11.46
CA LYS A 90 2.72 -8.50 -11.16
C LYS A 90 3.15 -9.88 -11.69
N ASP A 91 3.97 -9.92 -12.73
CA ASP A 91 4.47 -11.16 -13.32
C ASP A 91 5.77 -11.67 -12.66
N GLU A 92 6.43 -10.84 -11.85
CA GLU A 92 7.73 -11.13 -11.22
C GLU A 92 7.67 -11.17 -9.69
N THR A 93 6.58 -10.70 -9.09
CA THR A 93 6.43 -10.57 -7.63
C THR A 93 5.16 -11.20 -7.11
N ASP A 94 5.21 -11.70 -5.88
CA ASP A 94 4.01 -12.06 -5.15
C ASP A 94 3.17 -10.80 -4.82
N ALA A 95 1.85 -10.90 -5.00
CA ALA A 95 0.95 -9.77 -4.83
C ALA A 95 0.84 -9.33 -3.38
N VAL A 96 0.86 -10.26 -2.42
CA VAL A 96 0.75 -10.00 -0.99
C VAL A 96 2.04 -9.36 -0.48
N ASP A 97 3.21 -9.85 -0.92
CA ASP A 97 4.49 -9.23 -0.61
C ASP A 97 4.57 -7.79 -1.14
N LEU A 98 4.13 -7.57 -2.39
CA LEU A 98 4.13 -6.25 -3.00
C LEU A 98 3.19 -5.28 -2.25
N LEU A 99 2.06 -5.77 -1.75
CA LEU A 99 1.15 -4.99 -0.89
C LEU A 99 1.85 -4.56 0.40
N GLY A 100 2.55 -5.48 1.06
CA GLY A 100 3.28 -5.22 2.31
C GLY A 100 4.43 -4.22 2.12
N LEU A 101 5.28 -4.45 1.12
CA LEU A 101 6.38 -3.55 0.78
C LEU A 101 5.88 -2.15 0.39
N THR A 102 4.78 -2.07 -0.33
CA THR A 102 4.18 -0.79 -0.71
C THR A 102 3.58 -0.08 0.50
N CYS A 103 3.04 -0.81 1.48
CA CYS A 103 2.54 -0.24 2.73
C CYS A 103 3.70 0.44 3.49
N LEU A 104 4.82 -0.26 3.66
CA LEU A 104 6.02 0.31 4.27
C LEU A 104 6.55 1.51 3.48
N GLN A 105 6.57 1.44 2.16
CA GLN A 105 7.03 2.57 1.34
C GLN A 105 6.18 3.84 1.55
N VAL A 106 4.86 3.69 1.65
CA VAL A 106 3.92 4.82 1.73
C VAL A 106 3.83 5.39 3.14
N PHE A 107 3.80 4.54 4.16
CA PHE A 107 3.55 4.95 5.53
C PHE A 107 4.81 4.98 6.41
N GLU A 108 5.84 4.21 6.07
CA GLU A 108 7.11 4.10 6.80
C GLU A 108 8.34 4.24 5.89
N PRO A 109 8.48 5.36 5.14
CA PRO A 109 9.55 5.51 4.15
C PRO A 109 10.97 5.36 4.73
N ASN A 110 11.15 5.75 5.99
CA ASN A 110 12.43 5.60 6.71
C ASN A 110 12.79 4.14 6.99
N ILE A 111 11.80 3.28 7.20
CA ILE A 111 12.00 1.84 7.37
C ILE A 111 12.24 1.23 5.99
N TYR A 112 11.38 1.56 5.02
CA TYR A 112 11.48 1.03 3.65
C TYR A 112 12.86 1.27 3.03
N THR A 113 13.42 2.47 3.19
CA THR A 113 14.77 2.80 2.68
C THR A 113 15.90 1.98 3.32
N LYS A 114 15.72 1.52 4.56
CA LYS A 114 16.69 0.68 5.28
C LYS A 114 16.55 -0.81 4.99
N LEU A 115 15.43 -1.27 4.40
CA LEU A 115 15.24 -2.68 4.08
C LEU A 115 16.34 -3.19 3.15
N LEU A 116 16.77 -2.36 2.19
CA LEU A 116 17.78 -2.74 1.21
C LEU A 116 19.14 -3.05 1.86
N SER A 117 19.51 -2.34 2.93
CA SER A 117 20.76 -2.60 3.64
C SER A 117 20.75 -3.88 4.49
N HIS A 118 19.57 -4.46 4.71
CA HIS A 118 19.38 -5.69 5.50
C HIS A 118 18.93 -6.87 4.62
N LYS A 119 19.10 -6.78 3.30
CA LYS A 119 18.65 -7.82 2.35
C LYS A 119 19.15 -9.21 2.73
N GLU A 120 20.43 -9.35 3.07
CA GLU A 120 21.05 -10.64 3.40
C GLU A 120 20.46 -11.26 4.68
N GLU A 121 20.13 -10.42 5.67
CA GLU A 121 19.50 -10.87 6.92
C GLU A 121 18.03 -11.26 6.72
N LEU A 122 17.30 -10.50 5.90
CA LEU A 122 15.87 -10.70 5.67
C LEU A 122 15.56 -11.83 4.69
N CYS A 123 16.39 -11.99 3.65
CA CYS A 123 16.17 -12.97 2.58
C CYS A 123 17.11 -14.18 2.67
N GLY A 124 18.08 -14.16 3.60
CA GLY A 124 19.15 -15.15 3.66
C GLY A 124 20.21 -14.96 2.56
N ASP A 125 21.28 -15.75 2.66
CA ASP A 125 22.32 -15.79 1.64
C ASP A 125 21.86 -16.68 0.46
N ILE A 126 22.13 -16.23 -0.78
CA ILE A 126 21.82 -16.95 -2.02
C ILE A 126 22.43 -18.36 -2.01
N SER A 127 23.56 -18.53 -1.32
CA SER A 127 24.24 -19.81 -1.11
C SER A 127 23.40 -20.86 -0.37
N SER A 128 22.46 -20.44 0.48
CA SER A 128 21.59 -21.32 1.27
C SER A 128 20.35 -21.80 0.50
N TYR A 129 19.87 -20.99 -0.46
CA TYR A 129 18.71 -21.31 -1.29
C TYR A 129 19.03 -22.37 -2.35
N SER A 130 20.26 -22.37 -2.88
CA SER A 130 20.72 -23.39 -3.84
C SER A 130 20.89 -24.77 -3.18
N ALA A 131 21.41 -24.81 -1.95
CA ALA A 131 21.56 -26.05 -1.19
C ALA A 131 20.21 -26.70 -0.82
N SER A 132 19.19 -25.91 -0.51
CA SER A 132 17.84 -26.41 -0.20
C SER A 132 17.07 -26.83 -1.47
N SER A 133 17.26 -26.12 -2.59
CA SER A 133 16.68 -26.48 -3.90
C SER A 133 17.26 -27.78 -4.47
N GLN A 134 18.55 -28.05 -4.26
CA GLN A 134 19.18 -29.33 -4.64
C GLN A 134 18.61 -30.51 -3.84
N ASN A 135 18.45 -30.34 -2.52
CA ASN A 135 17.88 -31.38 -1.66
C ASN A 135 16.40 -31.70 -1.94
N TYR A 136 15.61 -30.73 -2.41
CA TYR A 136 14.22 -30.97 -2.83
C TYR A 136 14.15 -31.76 -4.14
N ASN A 137 14.98 -31.41 -5.12
CA ASN A 137 15.03 -32.12 -6.41
C ASN A 137 15.57 -33.56 -6.30
N ASP A 138 16.46 -33.83 -5.33
CA ASP A 138 16.95 -35.19 -5.07
C ASP A 138 15.95 -36.08 -4.30
N LYS A 139 14.94 -35.50 -3.64
CA LYS A 139 13.85 -36.26 -2.98
C LYS A 139 12.67 -36.58 -3.90
N ILE A 140 12.58 -35.91 -5.05
CA ILE A 140 11.53 -36.10 -6.06
C ILE A 140 11.98 -37.08 -7.17
N LYS A 141 13.22 -37.56 -7.13
CA LYS A 141 13.72 -38.70 -7.93
C LYS A 141 13.66 -40.00 -7.14
#